data_AF-I4YQR4-F1
#
_entry.id   AF-I4YQR4-F1
#
_cell.length_a   1.000
_cell.length_b   1.000
_cell.length_c   1.000
_cell.angle_alpha   90.00
_cell.angle_beta   90.00
_cell.angle_gamma   90.00
#
_symmetry.space_group_name_H-M   'P 1'
#
loop_
_entity.id
_entity.type
_entity.pdbx_description
1 polymer ?
#
loop_
_entity_poly.entity_id
_entity_poly.type
_entity_poly.pdbx_seq_one_letter_code
_entity_poly.pdbx_strand_id
1 'polypeptide(L)' 'MDFTEALRMAERNLTEGATLAELRELAQDLRALTPNSLLADLIELKIAVIEGYWG' A
#
# COMPACT_ATOMS: atom_id res chain seq x y z
N MET A 1 -10.08 16.16 -12.66
CA MET A 1 -9.85 14.94 -11.87
C MET A 1 -9.26 15.40 -10.56
N ASP A 2 -9.94 15.17 -9.44
CA ASP A 2 -9.42 15.53 -8.12
C ASP A 2 -8.23 14.60 -7.78
N PHE A 3 -7.20 15.16 -7.16
CA PHE A 3 -6.00 14.42 -6.74
C PHE A 3 -6.37 13.27 -5.80
N THR A 4 -7.39 13.49 -4.96
CA THR A 4 -7.98 12.49 -4.07
C THR A 4 -8.56 11.30 -4.83
N GLU A 5 -9.21 11.55 -5.98
CA GLU A 5 -9.83 10.51 -6.79
C GLU A 5 -8.79 9.72 -7.57
N ALA A 6 -7.75 10.39 -8.08
CA ALA A 6 -6.61 9.74 -8.72
C ALA A 6 -5.83 8.86 -7.73
N LEU A 7 -5.66 9.33 -6.48
CA LEU A 7 -5.01 8.56 -5.43
C LEU A 7 -5.83 7.33 -5.05
N ARG A 8 -7.15 7.45 -4.87
CA ARG A 8 -8.03 6.29 -4.61
C ARG A 8 -8.05 5.29 -5.75
N MET A 9 -8.03 5.76 -7.00
CA MET A 9 -7.93 4.86 -8.16
C MET A 9 -6.57 4.15 -8.22
N ALA A 10 -5.48 4.86 -7.93
CA ALA A 10 -4.15 4.26 -7.86
C ALA A 10 -4.06 3.24 -6.71
N GLU A 11 -4.56 3.57 -5.52
CA GLU A 11 -4.65 2.67 -4.37
C GLU A 11 -5.48 1.43 -4.69
N ARG A 12 -6.65 1.60 -5.32
CA ARG A 12 -7.51 0.48 -5.75
C ARG A 12 -6.81 -0.40 -6.77
N ASN A 13 -6.19 0.18 -7.80
CA ASN A 13 -5.50 -0.56 -8.85
C ASN A 13 -4.23 -1.27 -8.36
N LEU A 14 -3.52 -0.69 -7.39
CA LEU A 14 -2.34 -1.33 -6.78
C LEU A 14 -2.68 -2.59 -5.97
N THR A 15 -3.96 -2.79 -5.66
CA THR A 15 -4.36 -3.68 -4.58
C THR A 15 -5.55 -4.57 -4.88
N GLU A 16 -6.32 -4.29 -5.93
CA GLU A 16 -7.25 -5.25 -6.49
C GLU A 16 -6.47 -6.41 -7.12
N GLY A 17 -6.45 -7.55 -6.42
CA GLY A 17 -5.83 -8.79 -6.88
C GLY A 17 -4.51 -9.14 -6.21
N ALA A 18 -3.88 -8.21 -5.50
CA ALA A 18 -2.67 -8.49 -4.73
C ALA A 18 -3.01 -9.21 -3.42
N THR A 19 -2.36 -10.34 -3.19
CA THR A 19 -2.42 -11.08 -1.93
C THR A 19 -1.70 -10.32 -0.81
N LEU A 20 -2.02 -10.65 0.44
CA LEU A 20 -1.34 -10.06 1.61
C LEU A 20 0.18 -10.30 1.57
N ALA A 21 0.61 -11.44 1.04
CA ALA A 21 2.03 -11.77 0.88
C ALA A 21 2.72 -10.82 -0.12
N GLU A 22 2.10 -10.60 -1.28
CA GLU A 22 2.62 -9.68 -2.30
C GLU A 22 2.66 -8.24 -1.80
N LEU A 23 1.67 -7.80 -1.02
CA LEU A 23 1.70 -6.46 -0.41
C LEU A 23 2.87 -6.30 0.57
N ARG A 24 3.14 -7.33 1.40
CA ARG A 24 4.27 -7.30 2.35
C ARG A 24 5.61 -7.28 1.63
N GLU A 25 5.76 -8.08 0.58
CA GLU A 25 6.96 -8.11 -0.26
C GLU A 25 7.19 -6.74 -0.94
N LEU A 26 6.13 -6.17 -1.53
CA LEU A 26 6.20 -4.86 -2.18
C LEU A 26 6.58 -3.74 -1.21
N ALA A 27 6.06 -3.75 0.02
CA ALA A 27 6.46 -2.80 1.05
C ALA A 27 7.94 -2.94 1.43
N GLN A 28 8.44 -4.17 1.60
CA GLN A 28 9.84 -4.43 1.90
C GLN A 28 10.78 -3.97 0.78
N ASP A 29 10.44 -4.27 -0.47
CA ASP A 29 11.21 -3.86 -1.65
C ASP A 29 11.27 -2.33 -1.77
N LEU A 30 10.13 -1.66 -1.56
CA LEU A 30 10.07 -0.20 -1.58
C LEU A 30 10.90 0.43 -0.47
N ARG A 31 10.93 -0.16 0.73
CA ARG A 31 11.80 0.30 1.83
C ARG A 31 13.27 0.06 1.54
N ALA A 32 13.62 -1.04 0.88
CA ALA A 32 14.99 -1.34 0.48
C ALA A 32 15.51 -0.33 -0.57
N LEU A 33 14.64 0.08 -1.51
CA LEU A 33 14.97 1.07 -2.53
C LEU A 33 14.94 2.51 -1.99
N THR A 34 13.97 2.83 -1.14
CA THR A 34 13.77 4.15 -0.57
C THR A 34 13.20 4.02 0.84
N PRO A 35 14.05 4.14 1.88
CA PRO A 35 13.63 3.90 3.26
C PRO A 35 12.44 4.75 3.73
N ASN A 36 12.27 5.95 3.18
CA ASN A 36 11.18 6.89 3.51
C ASN A 36 10.10 6.95 2.42
N SER A 37 9.84 5.83 1.74
CA SER A 37 8.84 5.77 0.68
C SER A 37 7.42 5.96 1.23
N LEU A 38 6.77 7.06 0.84
CA LEU A 38 5.35 7.30 1.13
C LEU A 38 4.45 6.19 0.57
N LEU A 39 4.87 5.56 -0.53
CA LEU A 39 4.14 4.42 -1.10
C LEU A 39 4.25 3.17 -0.22
N ALA A 40 5.40 2.95 0.42
CA ALA A 40 5.54 1.87 1.40
C ALA A 40 4.63 2.12 2.61
N ASP A 41 4.54 3.36 3.09
CA ASP A 41 3.63 3.73 4.19
C ASP A 41 2.15 3.41 3.83
N LEU A 42 1.73 3.73 2.60
CA LEU A 42 0.37 3.44 2.14
C LEU A 42 0.08 1.94 2.02
N ILE A 43 1.05 1.14 1.57
CA ILE A 43 0.91 -0.32 1.48
C ILE A 43 0.86 -0.93 2.89
N GLU A 44 1.70 -0.47 3.81
CA GLU A 44 1.70 -0.89 5.22
C GLU A 44 0.36 -0.57 5.91
N LEU A 45 -0.21 0.63 5.68
CA LEU A 45 -1.55 0.97 6.16
C LEU A 45 -2.62 0.03 5.61
N LYS A 46 -2.54 -0.32 4.33
CA LYS A 46 -3.48 -1.27 3.74
C LYS A 46 -3.33 -2.67 4.33
N ILE A 47 -2.11 -3.14 4.54
CA ILE A 47 -1.82 -4.41 5.22
C ILE A 47 -2.51 -4.42 6.59
N ALA A 48 -2.35 -3.36 7.38
CA ALA A 48 -3.00 -3.23 8.69
C ALA A 48 -4.54 -3.29 8.61
N VAL A 49 -5.14 -2.64 7.61
CA VAL A 49 -6.59 -2.70 7.36
C VAL A 49 -7.05 -4.12 6.99
N ILE A 50 -6.30 -4.84 6.13
CA ILE A 50 -6.60 -6.22 5.74
C ILE A 50 -6.47 -7.17 6.94
N GLU A 51 -5.45 -6.97 7.78
CA GLU A 51 -5.19 -7.78 8.97
C GLU A 51 -6.13 -7.44 10.14
N GLY A 52 -6.95 -6.39 10.02
CA GLY A 52 -7.89 -5.97 11.06
C GLY A 52 -7.21 -5.33 12.27
N TYR A 53 -5.96 -4.87 12.13
CA TYR A 53 -5.26 -4.12 13.17
C TYR A 53 -5.77 -2.68 13.19
N TRP A 54 -6.82 -2.44 13.97
CA TRP A 54 -7.14 -1.11 14.50
C TRP A 54 -6.76 -1.11 15.98
N GLY A 55 -5.50 -0.74 16.26
CA GLY A 55 -4.95 -0.51 17.59
C GLY A 55 -4.59 0.95 17.77
#